data_AF-A0A316VPL4-F1
#
_entry.id   AF-A0A316VPL4-F1
#
_cell.length_a   1.000
_cell.length_b   1.000
_cell.length_c   1.000
_cell.angle_alpha   90.00
_cell.angle_beta   90.00
_cell.angle_gamma   90.00
#
_symmetry.space_group_name_H-M   'P 1'
#
loop_
_entity.id
_entity.type
_entity.pdbx_description
1 polymer ?
#
loop_
_entity_poly.entity_id
_entity_poly.type
_entity_poly.pdbx_seq_one_letter_code
_entity_poly.pdbx_strand_id
1 'polypeptide(L)'
;MPHSSNEEFLNRLGTLFTSSTSAHSVYITTKRLSSGEEAMGVEPVQGGATHGVLFRATNGNDDKQKKEKISTIVTPSALPTFQTSLDALLRTHLSTSLRKRDKAKERRAEKIRKEQQAIASSSKDGGKLTLSKIGKKRGAGHRARQRASEKAKRQRAEKARSLASEAAKGPTQNVNVNVQSSAAAATGTPAAPSAKKTKA
;
A
#
# COMPACT_ATOMS: atom_id res chain seq x y z
N MET A 1 28.99 -8.90 14.85
CA MET A 1 27.85 -8.66 15.75
C MET A 1 27.71 -9.88 16.63
N PRO A 2 27.48 -9.72 17.93
CA PRO A 2 27.33 -10.86 18.82
C PRO A 2 26.06 -11.63 18.46
N HIS A 3 26.16 -12.96 18.42
CA HIS A 3 24.99 -13.83 18.32
C HIS A 3 24.44 -14.08 19.71
N SER A 4 23.15 -13.84 19.90
CA SER A 4 22.43 -14.12 21.14
C SER A 4 21.69 -15.44 21.05
N SER A 5 21.25 -15.96 22.21
CA SER A 5 20.36 -17.13 22.24
C SER A 5 19.03 -16.84 21.55
N ASN A 6 18.32 -17.89 21.12
CA ASN A 6 17.06 -17.77 20.40
C ASN A 6 15.99 -17.00 21.21
N GLU A 7 15.89 -17.30 22.51
CA GLU A 7 14.93 -16.64 23.42
C GLU A 7 15.28 -15.18 23.65
N GLU A 8 16.56 -14.88 23.87
CA GLU A 8 17.04 -13.50 24.06
C GLU A 8 16.81 -12.67 22.79
N PHE A 9 16.99 -13.25 21.61
CA PHE A 9 16.69 -12.60 20.34
C PHE A 9 15.21 -12.21 20.23
N LEU A 10 14.29 -13.11 20.58
CA LEU A 10 12.84 -12.85 20.52
C LEU A 10 12.42 -11.77 21.51
N ASN A 11 12.97 -11.80 22.74
CA ASN A 11 12.70 -10.78 23.75
C ASN A 11 13.18 -9.40 23.29
N ARG A 12 14.42 -9.31 22.79
CA ARG A 12 14.97 -8.06 22.24
C ARG A 12 14.22 -7.60 20.99
N LEU A 13 13.74 -8.51 20.17
CA LEU A 13 12.92 -8.16 19.01
C LEU A 13 11.58 -7.56 19.43
N GLY A 14 10.95 -8.08 20.48
CA GLY A 14 9.74 -7.51 21.09
C GLY A 14 9.97 -6.09 21.59
N THR A 15 11.07 -5.84 22.32
CA THR A 15 11.42 -4.49 22.79
C THR A 15 11.71 -3.53 21.64
N LEU A 16 12.25 -4.03 20.54
CA LEU A 16 12.57 -3.24 19.35
C LEU A 16 11.29 -2.81 18.61
N PHE A 17 10.26 -3.67 18.56
CA PHE A 17 8.94 -3.30 18.03
C PHE A 17 8.23 -2.23 18.89
N THR A 18 8.30 -2.34 20.22
CA THR A 18 7.66 -1.35 21.10
C THR A 18 8.37 0.00 21.02
N SER A 19 9.70 0.02 20.97
CA SER A 19 10.47 1.27 20.82
C SER A 19 10.28 1.94 19.46
N SER A 20 10.10 1.15 18.40
CA SER A 20 9.99 1.65 17.01
C SER A 20 8.54 1.88 16.55
N THR A 21 7.59 1.98 17.48
CA THR A 21 6.16 2.17 17.13
C THR A 21 5.86 3.56 16.58
N SER A 22 6.54 4.59 17.10
CA SER A 22 6.32 5.99 16.68
C SER A 22 7.30 6.46 15.61
N ALA A 23 8.52 5.92 15.60
CA ALA A 23 9.60 6.33 14.71
C ALA A 23 10.44 5.13 14.26
N HIS A 24 11.01 5.26 13.06
CA HIS A 24 11.86 4.27 12.39
C HIS A 24 11.14 2.99 11.94
N SER A 25 11.90 2.11 11.30
CA SER A 25 11.40 0.85 10.75
C SER A 25 12.29 -0.30 11.22
N VAL A 26 11.64 -1.39 11.62
CA VAL A 26 12.33 -2.61 12.03
C VAL A 26 12.64 -3.45 10.80
N TYR A 27 13.93 -3.72 10.58
CA TYR A 27 14.39 -4.58 9.48
C TYR A 27 14.74 -5.95 10.04
N ILE A 28 14.07 -6.99 9.54
CA ILE A 28 14.39 -8.39 9.85
C ILE A 28 14.90 -9.03 8.56
N THR A 29 16.05 -9.71 8.64
CA THR A 29 16.65 -10.43 7.51
C THR A 29 16.93 -11.86 7.92
N THR A 30 16.67 -12.77 7.00
CA THR A 30 16.85 -14.22 7.18
C THR A 30 17.77 -14.73 6.08
N LYS A 31 18.85 -15.41 6.46
CA LYS A 31 19.84 -15.95 5.51
C LYS A 31 20.21 -17.39 5.88
N ARG A 32 20.20 -18.29 4.90
CA ARG A 32 20.71 -19.67 5.08
C ARG A 32 22.23 -19.66 5.30
N LEU A 33 22.71 -20.39 6.29
CA LEU A 33 24.13 -20.62 6.53
C LEU A 33 24.60 -21.81 5.69
N SER A 34 25.15 -21.55 4.51
CA SER A 34 25.65 -22.59 3.60
C SER A 34 27.19 -22.67 3.52
N SER A 35 27.92 -21.64 3.93
CA SER A 35 29.39 -21.63 3.95
C SER A 35 29.93 -20.75 5.06
N GLY A 36 30.88 -21.26 5.85
CA GLY A 36 31.56 -20.53 6.93
C GLY A 36 31.80 -21.42 8.16
N GLU A 37 32.70 -21.00 9.04
CA GLU A 37 33.04 -21.70 10.30
C GLU A 37 31.80 -21.92 11.19
N GLU A 38 30.86 -20.98 11.17
CA GLU A 38 29.55 -21.08 11.85
C GLU A 38 28.60 -22.12 11.23
N ALA A 39 28.81 -22.52 9.96
CA ALA A 39 28.03 -23.57 9.31
C ALA A 39 28.57 -24.97 9.65
N MET A 40 29.83 -25.09 10.07
CA MET A 40 30.49 -26.36 10.40
C MET A 40 30.12 -26.88 11.80
N GLY A 41 29.62 -26.02 12.69
CA GLY A 41 29.18 -26.40 14.05
C GLY A 41 27.69 -26.79 14.15
N VAL A 42 26.96 -26.83 13.03
CA VAL A 42 25.54 -27.19 13.00
C VAL A 42 25.41 -28.65 12.59
N GLU A 43 25.20 -29.53 13.57
CA GLU A 43 25.00 -30.95 13.32
C GLU A 43 23.79 -31.18 12.38
N PRO A 44 23.96 -31.97 11.31
CA PRO A 44 22.88 -32.26 10.38
C PRO A 44 21.81 -33.13 11.05
N VAL A 45 20.56 -32.70 11.00
CA VAL A 45 19.42 -33.53 11.42
C VAL A 45 19.22 -34.64 10.39
N GLN A 46 19.17 -35.90 10.85
CA GLN A 46 18.85 -37.04 9.98
C GLN A 46 17.44 -36.87 9.40
N GLY A 47 17.35 -36.60 8.09
CA GLY A 47 16.10 -36.62 7.32
C GLY A 47 15.52 -35.27 6.87
N GLY A 48 16.16 -34.13 7.13
CA GLY A 48 15.69 -32.84 6.59
C GLY A 48 16.42 -31.59 7.13
N ALA A 49 16.51 -30.56 6.26
CA ALA A 49 17.21 -29.27 6.45
C ALA A 49 18.63 -29.37 7.04
N THR A 50 19.65 -29.42 6.16
CA THR A 50 21.06 -29.57 6.53
C THR A 50 21.75 -28.30 7.04
N HIS A 51 21.05 -27.15 7.06
CA HIS A 51 21.67 -25.87 7.33
C HIS A 51 20.93 -25.07 8.38
N GLY A 52 21.69 -24.46 9.29
CA GLY A 52 21.19 -23.42 10.16
C GLY A 52 20.75 -22.17 9.38
N VAL A 53 19.94 -21.35 10.04
CA VAL A 53 19.43 -20.09 9.48
C VAL A 53 19.85 -18.95 10.39
N LEU A 54 20.47 -17.93 9.79
CA LEU A 54 20.87 -16.71 10.46
C LEU A 54 19.74 -15.68 10.38
N PHE A 55 19.26 -15.25 11.53
CA PHE A 55 18.33 -14.14 11.66
C PHE A 55 19.08 -12.89 12.12
N ARG A 56 18.78 -11.74 11.53
CA ARG A 56 19.30 -10.44 11.96
C ARG A 56 18.15 -9.44 12.03
N ALA A 57 18.09 -8.66 13.09
CA ALA A 57 17.13 -7.57 13.21
C ALA A 57 17.81 -6.25 13.58
N THR A 58 17.26 -5.13 13.10
CA THR A 58 17.78 -3.78 13.37
C THR A 58 16.65 -2.76 13.50
N ASN A 59 16.82 -1.74 14.35
CA ASN A 59 15.86 -0.65 14.54
C ASN A 59 15.83 0.40 13.41
N GLY A 60 16.64 0.23 12.36
CA GLY A 60 16.63 1.11 11.19
C GLY A 60 17.05 2.55 11.48
N ASN A 61 17.66 2.82 12.63
CA ASN A 61 18.16 4.14 12.97
C ASN A 61 19.37 4.51 12.09
N ASP A 62 19.47 5.79 11.72
CA ASP A 62 20.57 6.35 10.94
C ASP A 62 21.82 6.58 11.81
N ASP A 63 21.62 6.90 13.08
CA ASP A 63 22.68 7.08 14.07
C ASP A 63 23.34 5.73 14.42
N LYS A 64 24.60 5.53 14.00
CA LYS A 64 25.35 4.28 14.25
C LYS A 64 25.42 3.88 15.72
N GLN A 65 25.47 4.84 16.64
CA GLN A 65 25.58 4.61 18.08
C GLN A 65 24.25 4.16 18.72
N LYS A 66 23.12 4.64 18.19
CA LYS A 66 21.77 4.28 18.65
C LYS A 66 21.17 3.12 17.86
N LYS A 67 21.89 2.65 16.83
CA LYS A 67 21.45 1.56 15.97
C LYS A 67 21.68 0.22 16.65
N GLU A 68 20.63 -0.27 17.27
CA GLU A 68 20.60 -1.62 17.79
C GLU A 68 20.54 -2.61 16.64
N LYS A 69 21.46 -3.57 16.64
CA LYS A 69 21.33 -4.73 15.77
C LYS A 69 21.64 -6.02 16.54
N ILE A 70 20.75 -6.98 16.35
CA ILE A 70 20.72 -8.24 17.05
C ILE A 70 20.77 -9.36 16.01
N SER A 71 21.42 -10.47 16.34
CA SER A 71 21.51 -11.63 15.46
C SER A 71 21.45 -12.92 16.25
N THR A 72 20.89 -13.96 15.64
CA THR A 72 20.84 -15.30 16.22
C THR A 72 20.95 -16.36 15.13
N ILE A 73 21.57 -17.49 15.46
CA ILE A 73 21.73 -18.64 14.58
C ILE A 73 20.79 -19.73 15.07
N VAL A 74 19.83 -20.09 14.23
CA VAL A 74 18.85 -21.12 14.55
C VAL A 74 19.25 -22.42 13.88
N THR A 75 19.45 -23.46 14.69
CA THR A 75 19.71 -24.83 14.20
C THR A 75 18.46 -25.39 13.49
N PRO A 76 18.62 -26.32 12.54
CA PRO A 76 17.48 -26.89 11.83
C PRO A 76 16.49 -27.62 12.75
N SER A 77 16.98 -28.21 13.85
CA SER A 77 16.13 -28.89 14.85
C SER A 77 15.23 -27.94 15.62
N ALA A 78 15.73 -26.74 15.97
CA ALA A 78 14.99 -25.72 16.71
C ALA A 78 14.22 -24.74 15.81
N LEU A 79 14.32 -24.88 14.47
CA LEU A 79 13.69 -23.96 13.53
C LEU A 79 12.15 -23.93 13.62
N PRO A 80 11.44 -25.08 13.71
CA PRO A 80 9.98 -25.07 13.76
C PRO A 80 9.43 -24.39 15.03
N THR A 81 10.07 -24.63 16.17
CA THR A 81 9.69 -24.02 17.46
C THR A 81 9.98 -22.52 17.45
N PHE A 82 11.16 -22.13 16.95
CA PHE A 82 11.52 -20.73 16.76
C PHE A 82 10.54 -19.99 15.83
N GLN A 83 10.21 -20.56 14.68
CA GLN A 83 9.26 -19.95 13.73
C GLN A 83 7.88 -19.73 14.36
N THR A 84 7.37 -20.70 15.12
CA THR A 84 6.08 -20.58 15.80
C THR A 84 6.07 -19.39 16.77
N SER A 85 7.13 -19.25 17.57
CA SER A 85 7.28 -18.14 18.52
C SER A 85 7.46 -16.78 17.82
N LEU A 86 8.25 -16.73 16.75
CA LEU A 86 8.45 -15.54 15.93
C LEU A 86 7.14 -15.10 15.27
N ASP A 87 6.36 -16.03 14.71
CA ASP A 87 5.08 -15.75 14.08
C ASP A 87 4.06 -15.18 15.07
N ALA A 88 4.00 -15.75 16.28
CA ALA A 88 3.13 -15.25 17.34
C ALA A 88 3.50 -13.81 17.73
N LEU A 89 4.80 -13.53 17.86
CA LEU A 89 5.33 -12.20 18.15
C LEU A 89 4.99 -11.21 17.02
N LEU A 90 5.27 -11.57 15.76
CA LEU A 90 5.00 -10.72 14.60
C LEU A 90 3.50 -10.41 14.46
N ARG A 91 2.63 -11.40 14.63
CA ARG A 91 1.17 -11.19 14.59
C ARG A 91 0.72 -10.23 15.68
N THR A 92 1.26 -10.36 16.89
CA THR A 92 0.93 -9.49 18.02
C THR A 92 1.32 -8.04 17.74
N HIS A 93 2.56 -7.78 17.32
CA HIS A 93 3.06 -6.42 17.12
C HIS A 93 2.60 -5.76 15.81
N LEU A 94 2.40 -6.52 14.73
CA LEU A 94 1.98 -5.95 13.44
C LEU A 94 0.46 -5.77 13.31
N SER A 95 -0.34 -6.53 14.06
CA SER A 95 -1.81 -6.41 14.01
C SER A 95 -2.33 -5.08 14.54
N THR A 96 -1.58 -4.44 15.44
CA THR A 96 -1.94 -3.15 16.04
C THR A 96 -1.58 -1.96 15.15
N SER A 97 -0.50 -2.07 14.38
CA SER A 97 0.00 -0.97 13.53
C SER A 97 -0.65 -0.93 12.14
N LEU A 98 -1.12 -2.07 11.62
CA LEU A 98 -1.69 -2.14 10.28
C LEU A 98 -3.17 -1.78 10.25
N ARG A 99 -3.59 -1.05 9.21
CA ARG A 99 -4.99 -0.70 9.00
C ARG A 99 -5.82 -1.98 8.77
N LYS A 100 -6.97 -2.06 9.43
CA LYS A 100 -7.93 -3.16 9.21
C LYS A 100 -8.33 -3.23 7.74
N ARG A 101 -8.51 -4.46 7.24
CA ARG A 101 -8.94 -4.72 5.87
C ARG A 101 -10.40 -4.31 5.69
N ASP A 102 -10.65 -3.33 4.82
CA ASP A 102 -11.99 -2.90 4.44
C ASP A 102 -12.63 -3.88 3.44
N LYS A 103 -13.08 -5.04 3.94
CA LYS A 103 -13.73 -6.08 3.11
C LYS A 103 -14.90 -5.55 2.27
N ALA A 104 -15.60 -4.51 2.76
CA ALA A 104 -16.70 -3.88 2.03
C ALA A 104 -16.22 -3.12 0.78
N LYS A 105 -15.11 -2.36 0.88
CA LYS A 105 -14.54 -1.62 -0.26
C LYS A 105 -14.01 -2.59 -1.31
N GLU A 106 -13.36 -3.66 -0.88
CA GLU A 106 -12.84 -4.69 -1.77
C GLU A 106 -13.96 -5.43 -2.51
N ARG A 107 -15.02 -5.88 -1.81
CA ARG A 107 -16.18 -6.51 -2.45
C ARG A 107 -16.85 -5.60 -3.48
N ARG A 108 -16.90 -4.29 -3.24
CA ARG A 108 -17.42 -3.31 -4.22
C ARG A 108 -16.50 -3.22 -5.45
N ALA A 109 -15.18 -3.11 -5.24
CA ALA A 109 -14.21 -3.06 -6.33
C ALA A 109 -14.23 -4.35 -7.18
N GLU A 110 -14.37 -5.52 -6.53
CA GLU A 110 -14.46 -6.80 -7.21
C GLU A 110 -15.77 -6.94 -8.00
N LYS A 111 -16.90 -6.49 -7.45
CA LYS A 111 -18.18 -6.43 -8.19
C LYS A 111 -18.08 -5.56 -9.44
N ILE A 112 -17.54 -4.35 -9.31
CA ILE A 112 -17.34 -3.45 -10.45
C ILE A 112 -16.41 -4.09 -11.50
N ARG A 113 -15.33 -4.75 -11.08
CA ARG A 113 -14.42 -5.44 -11.99
C ARG A 113 -15.10 -6.61 -12.71
N LYS A 114 -15.91 -7.40 -11.99
CA LYS A 114 -16.69 -8.50 -12.57
C LYS A 114 -17.74 -7.99 -13.55
N GLU A 115 -18.44 -6.91 -13.23
CA GLU A 115 -19.40 -6.25 -14.12
C GLU A 115 -18.70 -5.71 -15.37
N GLN A 116 -17.55 -5.06 -15.24
CA GLN A 116 -16.76 -4.59 -16.38
C GLN A 116 -16.25 -5.76 -17.24
N GLN A 117 -15.78 -6.84 -16.63
CA GLN A 117 -15.37 -8.06 -17.35
C GLN A 117 -16.56 -8.75 -18.02
N ALA A 118 -17.73 -8.79 -17.39
CA ALA A 118 -18.96 -9.33 -17.96
C ALA A 118 -19.46 -8.46 -19.13
N ILE A 119 -19.39 -7.13 -19.02
CA ILE A 119 -19.72 -6.20 -20.12
C ILE A 119 -18.73 -6.36 -21.28
N ALA A 120 -17.43 -6.48 -20.98
CA ALA A 120 -16.40 -6.70 -22.00
C ALA A 120 -16.58 -8.04 -22.74
N SER A 121 -16.89 -9.12 -22.01
CA SER A 121 -17.06 -10.47 -22.57
C SER A 121 -18.43 -10.69 -23.22
N SER A 122 -19.51 -10.10 -22.69
CA SER A 122 -20.85 -10.13 -23.31
C SER A 122 -20.95 -9.22 -24.53
N SER A 123 -20.03 -8.27 -24.69
CA SER A 123 -19.77 -7.63 -25.97
C SER A 123 -19.13 -8.66 -26.91
N LYS A 124 -19.96 -9.54 -27.51
CA LYS A 124 -19.56 -10.53 -28.53
C LYS A 124 -18.83 -9.93 -29.76
N ASP A 125 -18.71 -8.61 -29.81
CA ASP A 125 -18.10 -7.83 -30.89
C ASP A 125 -16.88 -6.99 -30.43
N GLY A 126 -16.32 -7.20 -29.22
CA GLY A 126 -15.10 -6.51 -28.76
C GLY A 126 -15.24 -4.99 -28.66
N GLY A 127 -16.38 -4.50 -28.17
CA GLY A 127 -16.67 -3.06 -28.12
C GLY A 127 -16.87 -2.39 -29.49
N LYS A 128 -16.97 -3.17 -30.58
CA LYS A 128 -17.34 -2.68 -31.90
C LYS A 128 -18.86 -2.70 -32.00
N LEU A 129 -19.50 -1.53 -31.93
CA LEU A 129 -20.91 -1.37 -32.32
C LEU A 129 -21.07 -1.98 -33.71
N THR A 130 -21.69 -3.15 -33.82
CA THR A 130 -21.98 -3.79 -35.10
C THR A 130 -23.07 -2.98 -35.78
N LEU A 131 -22.65 -2.00 -36.58
CA LEU A 131 -23.50 -1.11 -37.40
C LEU A 131 -24.49 -1.88 -38.30
N SER A 132 -24.26 -3.18 -38.50
CA SER A 132 -25.14 -4.13 -39.19
C SER A 132 -26.42 -4.47 -38.41
N LYS A 133 -26.44 -4.39 -37.07
CA LYS A 133 -27.65 -4.63 -36.25
C LYS A 133 -28.59 -3.43 -36.16
N ILE A 134 -28.12 -2.22 -36.46
CA ILE A 134 -28.87 -0.96 -36.29
C ILE A 134 -29.64 -0.56 -37.56
N GLY A 135 -29.15 -0.95 -38.75
CA GLY A 135 -29.80 -0.64 -40.02
C GLY A 135 -28.99 -1.06 -41.24
N LYS A 136 -29.63 -1.11 -42.42
CA LYS A 136 -28.97 -1.50 -43.68
C LYS A 136 -28.03 -0.40 -44.20
N LYS A 137 -27.04 -0.79 -45.03
CA LYS A 137 -26.06 0.14 -45.64
C LYS A 137 -26.71 1.12 -46.64
N ARG A 138 -27.84 0.76 -47.24
CA ARG A 138 -28.64 1.57 -48.17
C ARG A 138 -30.13 1.31 -47.91
N GLY A 139 -31.00 2.25 -48.28
CA GLY A 139 -32.45 2.11 -48.13
C GLY A 139 -32.96 2.32 -46.70
N ALA A 140 -34.08 1.67 -46.36
CA ALA A 140 -34.71 1.80 -45.05
C ALA A 140 -33.74 1.44 -43.91
N GLY A 141 -33.58 2.36 -42.95
CA GLY A 141 -32.64 2.22 -41.82
C GLY A 141 -31.26 2.84 -42.04
N HIS A 142 -30.95 3.37 -43.23
CA HIS A 142 -29.67 4.05 -43.51
C HIS A 142 -29.45 5.28 -42.60
N ARG A 143 -30.49 6.11 -42.40
CA ARG A 143 -30.41 7.31 -41.57
C ARG A 143 -30.16 6.99 -40.09
N ALA A 144 -30.75 5.90 -39.59
CA ALA A 144 -30.49 5.41 -38.23
C ALA A 144 -29.04 4.93 -38.09
N ARG A 145 -28.53 4.22 -39.10
CA ARG A 145 -27.12 3.79 -39.16
C ARG A 145 -26.14 4.96 -39.20
N GLN A 146 -26.43 6.00 -39.99
CA GLN A 146 -25.61 7.22 -40.05
C GLN A 146 -25.55 7.90 -38.67
N ARG A 147 -26.70 8.14 -38.04
CA ARG A 147 -26.78 8.76 -36.71
C ARG A 147 -26.01 7.96 -35.66
N ALA A 148 -26.14 6.63 -35.65
CA ALA A 148 -25.39 5.77 -34.74
C ALA A 148 -23.87 5.85 -34.99
N SER A 149 -23.44 5.93 -36.25
CA SER A 149 -22.03 6.04 -36.61
C SER A 149 -21.43 7.39 -36.18
N GLU A 150 -22.16 8.49 -36.34
CA GLU A 150 -21.70 9.82 -35.91
C GLU A 150 -21.67 9.94 -34.38
N LYS A 151 -22.68 9.42 -33.69
CA LYS A 151 -22.70 9.35 -32.22
C LYS A 151 -21.51 8.56 -31.68
N ALA A 152 -21.18 7.41 -32.30
CA ALA A 152 -20.02 6.62 -31.92
C ALA A 152 -18.69 7.34 -32.19
N LYS A 153 -18.56 8.04 -33.33
CA LYS A 153 -17.38 8.87 -33.64
C LYS A 153 -17.19 9.97 -32.60
N ARG A 154 -18.28 10.68 -32.24
CA ARG A 154 -18.27 11.73 -31.22
C ARG A 154 -17.84 11.21 -29.85
N GLN A 155 -18.40 10.08 -29.41
CA GLN A 155 -18.03 9.45 -28.14
C GLN A 155 -16.56 8.99 -28.11
N ARG A 156 -16.01 8.52 -29.24
CA ARG A 156 -14.58 8.18 -29.34
C ARG A 156 -13.69 9.42 -29.26
N ALA A 157 -14.08 10.51 -29.93
CA ALA A 157 -13.35 11.78 -29.87
C ALA A 157 -13.37 12.38 -28.45
N GLU A 158 -14.51 12.32 -27.76
CA GLU A 158 -14.65 12.76 -26.37
C GLU A 158 -13.78 11.93 -25.42
N LYS A 159 -13.77 10.59 -25.56
CA LYS A 159 -12.89 9.70 -24.79
C LYS A 159 -11.40 9.95 -25.08
N ALA A 160 -11.03 10.18 -26.34
CA ALA A 160 -9.65 10.50 -26.70
C ALA A 160 -9.20 11.84 -26.09
N ARG A 161 -10.08 12.85 -26.09
CA ARG A 161 -9.84 14.14 -25.42
C ARG A 161 -9.74 13.99 -23.90
N SER A 162 -10.61 13.19 -23.27
CA SER A 162 -10.54 12.97 -21.83
C SER A 162 -9.25 12.25 -21.43
N LEU A 163 -8.88 11.18 -22.15
CA LEU A 163 -7.62 10.45 -21.93
C LEU A 163 -6.40 11.33 -22.18
N ALA A 164 -6.40 12.18 -23.20
CA ALA A 164 -5.33 13.14 -23.44
C ALA A 164 -5.25 14.20 -22.33
N SER A 165 -6.39 14.68 -21.82
CA SER A 165 -6.42 15.63 -20.70
C SER A 165 -6.02 15.01 -19.36
N GLU A 166 -6.33 13.73 -19.13
CA GLU A 166 -5.87 12.95 -17.97
C GLU A 166 -4.36 12.67 -18.06
N ALA A 167 -3.85 12.32 -19.24
CA ALA A 167 -2.42 12.14 -19.46
C ALA A 167 -1.64 13.47 -19.34
N ALA A 168 -2.20 14.59 -19.79
CA ALA A 168 -1.59 15.91 -19.67
C ALA A 168 -1.64 16.48 -18.24
N LYS A 169 -2.57 16.02 -17.40
CA LYS A 169 -2.62 16.40 -15.98
C LYS A 169 -1.50 15.80 -15.13
N GLY A 170 -0.71 14.87 -15.67
CA GLY A 170 0.38 14.20 -14.96
C GLY A 170 -0.08 13.45 -13.71
N PRO A 171 0.80 12.69 -13.04
CA PRO A 171 0.48 12.14 -11.73
C PRO A 171 0.32 13.32 -10.77
N THR A 172 -0.91 13.59 -10.31
CA THR A 172 -1.13 14.57 -9.25
C THR A 172 -0.40 14.09 -8.00
N GLN A 173 0.78 14.65 -7.74
CA GLN A 173 1.41 14.55 -6.44
C GLN A 173 0.43 15.16 -5.44
N ASN A 174 -0.02 14.34 -4.50
CA ASN A 174 -0.88 14.74 -3.41
C ASN A 174 -0.06 15.63 -2.47
N VAL A 175 0.07 16.92 -2.80
CA VAL A 175 0.70 17.92 -1.94
C VAL A 175 -0.33 18.27 -0.88
N ASN A 176 -0.19 17.62 0.28
CA ASN A 176 -0.87 17.99 1.50
C ASN A 176 -0.35 19.37 1.95
N VAL A 177 -1.04 20.45 1.57
CA VAL A 177 -0.74 21.79 2.06
C VAL A 177 -1.38 21.92 3.44
N ASN A 178 -0.58 21.61 4.46
CA ASN A 178 -0.85 21.97 5.86
C ASN A 178 -0.76 23.49 5.98
N VAL A 179 -1.91 24.19 5.99
CA VAL A 179 -1.95 25.61 6.34
C VAL A 179 -1.90 25.72 7.86
N GLN A 180 -0.68 25.79 8.40
CA GLN A 180 -0.44 26.34 9.73
C GLN A 180 -0.62 27.85 9.67
N SER A 181 -1.59 28.33 10.45
CA SER A 181 -1.77 29.71 10.84
C SER A 181 -0.53 30.22 11.59
N SER A 182 0.10 31.28 11.09
CA SER A 182 0.99 32.13 11.90
C SER A 182 0.71 33.59 11.62
N ALA A 183 0.51 34.32 12.71
CA ALA A 183 0.17 35.72 12.82
C ALA A 183 1.15 36.67 12.11
N ALA A 184 0.64 37.79 11.61
CA ALA A 184 1.40 39.03 11.45
C ALA A 184 0.47 40.24 11.62
N ALA A 185 0.98 41.19 12.39
CA ALA A 185 0.35 42.38 12.94
C ALA A 185 -0.25 43.34 11.90
N ALA A 186 -1.40 43.93 12.25
CA ALA A 186 -1.91 45.16 11.66
C ALA A 186 -2.04 46.22 12.75
N THR A 187 -1.31 47.32 12.55
CA THR A 187 -1.23 48.52 13.39
C THR A 187 -2.46 49.42 13.22
N GLY A 188 -2.70 50.28 14.23
CA GLY A 188 -3.91 51.09 14.47
C GLY A 188 -4.34 52.04 13.35
N THR A 189 -5.57 52.57 13.39
CA THR A 189 -5.97 53.76 14.20
C THR A 189 -7.52 53.93 14.15
N PRO A 190 -8.18 54.54 15.15
CA PRO A 190 -9.59 54.30 15.49
C PRO A 190 -10.58 55.37 14.98
N ALA A 191 -11.87 55.02 14.88
CA ALA A 191 -12.96 55.96 14.64
C ALA A 191 -14.21 55.65 15.50
N ALA A 192 -14.50 56.58 16.41
CA ALA A 192 -15.73 56.98 17.11
C ALA A 192 -16.91 55.99 17.38
N PRO A 193 -17.44 55.93 18.63
CA PRO A 193 -18.69 55.24 18.94
C PRO A 193 -19.92 56.15 18.78
N SER A 194 -20.92 55.71 18.01
CA SER A 194 -22.25 56.33 18.00
C SER A 194 -23.19 55.58 18.95
N ALA A 195 -23.75 56.33 19.90
CA ALA A 195 -24.71 55.87 20.88
C ALA A 195 -26.08 55.56 20.25
N LYS A 196 -26.69 54.44 20.61
CA LYS A 196 -28.14 54.26 20.50
C LYS A 196 -28.72 53.67 21.79
N LYS A 197 -29.48 54.52 22.47
CA LYS A 197 -30.47 54.24 23.52
C LYS A 197 -31.29 53.00 23.20
N THR A 198 -31.47 52.14 24.20
CA THR A 198 -32.77 51.50 24.45
C THR A 198 -33.12 51.70 25.92
N LYS A 199 -34.35 52.16 26.15
CA LYS A 199 -34.98 52.47 27.43
C LYS A 199 -36.32 51.73 27.42
N ALA A 200 -36.73 51.32 28.61
CA ALA A 200 -37.94 50.62 29.02
C ALA A 200 -37.77 49.10 29.02
#